data_AF-A0A5A7QAP7-F1
#
_entry.id   AF-A0A5A7QAP7-F1
#
_cell.length_a   1.000
_cell.length_b   1.000
_cell.length_c   1.000
_cell.angle_alpha   90.00
_cell.angle_beta   90.00
_cell.angle_gamma   90.00
#
_symmetry.space_group_name_H-M   'P 1'
#
loop_
_entity.id
_entity.type
_entity.pdbx_description
1 polymer ?
#
loop_
_entity_poly.entity_id
_entity_poly.type
_entity_poly.pdbx_seq_one_letter_code
_entity_poly.pdbx_strand_id
1 'polypeptide(L)'
;MPQPSLKPCRKIFFANDSIRPCEQIRWMTSSKRVEDRSKNKRVHDLEIVTEKHKMVMKILHLFEILKSESENIIPLRNLDQHRRQINLPKPHKISDFLRKSPKLFELYKDTKGVVWCGMTEKAEDLVKEEEELIEKNGEKAAEHVTRMLMMSADKRLALDKIAHFRRDFGLPIDFRKYWVHKYPENFRVVQPFKPLDESEYLELVTWRPGWAVTELEKTVLPLKEGLSFDEHVSGWLSLAFP
;
A
#
# COMPACT_ATOMS: atom_id res chain seq x y z
N MET A 1 1.29 49.10 77.42
CA MET A 1 1.89 47.95 76.71
C MET A 1 0.97 47.57 75.55
N PRO A 2 1.44 47.20 74.36
CA PRO A 2 2.62 47.62 73.59
C PRO A 2 2.22 48.32 72.26
N GLN A 3 3.18 49.05 71.68
CA GLN A 3 3.20 49.66 70.33
C GLN A 3 3.80 48.64 69.29
N PRO A 4 4.13 48.99 68.02
CA PRO A 4 3.28 49.44 66.90
C PRO A 4 3.76 48.86 65.52
N SER A 5 3.16 49.31 64.40
CA SER A 5 3.76 49.42 63.04
C SER A 5 4.03 48.11 62.25
N LEU A 6 3.96 48.01 60.91
CA LEU A 6 4.27 48.96 59.84
C LEU A 6 3.31 48.84 58.62
N LYS A 7 3.06 50.02 58.04
CA LYS A 7 2.78 50.46 56.64
C LYS A 7 3.41 49.60 55.50
N PRO A 8 3.29 49.93 54.19
CA PRO A 8 2.32 50.76 53.44
C PRO A 8 1.81 50.10 52.12
N CYS A 9 0.79 50.74 51.54
CA CYS A 9 0.39 50.61 50.14
C CYS A 9 1.52 51.03 49.17
N ARG A 10 1.85 50.21 48.16
CA ARG A 10 2.65 50.58 46.96
C ARG A 10 1.97 49.97 45.74
N LYS A 11 1.39 50.83 44.89
CA LYS A 11 1.94 51.30 43.60
C LYS A 11 2.20 50.19 42.59
N ILE A 12 1.35 50.23 41.56
CA ILE A 12 1.46 49.62 40.24
C ILE A 12 2.84 49.91 39.66
N PHE A 13 3.54 48.86 39.23
CA PHE A 13 4.53 48.90 38.16
C PHE A 13 4.35 47.67 37.30
N PHE A 14 4.22 47.90 35.99
CA PHE A 14 4.16 46.89 34.95
C PHE A 14 5.43 46.04 34.97
N ALA A 15 5.27 44.72 35.01
CA ALA A 15 6.34 43.77 34.74
C ALA A 15 5.82 42.70 33.79
N ASN A 16 6.59 42.47 32.73
CA ASN A 16 6.36 41.53 31.65
C ASN A 16 5.95 40.14 32.14
N ASP A 17 4.75 39.69 31.77
CA ASP A 17 4.38 38.27 31.90
C ASP A 17 5.04 37.48 30.78
N SER A 18 6.22 36.96 31.09
CA SER A 18 6.79 35.79 30.46
C SER A 18 5.77 34.64 30.47
N ILE A 19 5.47 34.16 29.27
CA ILE A 19 4.63 33.00 28.93
C ILE A 19 4.93 31.83 29.88
N ARG A 20 3.95 31.48 30.73
CA ARG A 20 3.97 30.22 31.49
C ARG A 20 3.68 29.07 30.52
N PRO A 21 4.51 28.01 30.46
CA PRO A 21 4.16 26.83 29.69
C PRO A 21 2.94 26.16 30.34
N CYS A 22 1.92 25.91 29.53
CA CYS A 22 0.76 25.12 29.88
C CYS A 22 1.24 23.70 30.23
N GLU A 23 1.17 23.30 31.50
CA GLU A 23 1.39 21.92 31.92
C GLU A 23 0.27 21.05 31.32
N GLN A 24 0.52 20.53 30.12
CA GLN A 24 -0.23 19.40 29.60
C GLN A 24 0.03 18.22 30.53
N ILE A 25 -0.89 17.99 31.48
CA ILE A 25 -0.98 16.72 32.20
C ILE A 25 -1.33 15.67 31.14
N ARG A 26 -0.27 15.06 30.58
CA ARG A 26 -0.38 13.93 29.69
C ARG A 26 -0.83 12.76 30.57
N TRP A 27 -2.13 12.50 30.58
CA TRP A 27 -2.67 11.24 31.07
C TRP A 27 -1.92 10.14 30.32
N MET A 28 -0.94 9.51 30.97
CA MET A 28 -0.33 8.31 30.43
C MET A 28 -1.46 7.31 30.32
N THR A 29 -1.87 7.01 29.09
CA THR A 29 -2.62 5.79 28.85
C THR A 29 -1.74 4.67 29.39
N SER A 30 -2.18 3.97 30.42
CA SER A 30 -1.46 2.79 30.89
C SER A 30 -1.40 1.86 29.68
N SER A 31 -0.19 1.69 29.15
CA SER A 31 0.06 0.87 27.98
C SER A 31 -0.25 -0.57 28.38
N LYS A 32 -1.49 -1.00 28.21
CA LYS A 32 -1.81 -2.44 28.15
C LYS A 32 -0.88 -3.04 27.11
N ARG A 33 -0.15 -4.09 27.50
CA ARG A 33 0.77 -4.82 26.60
C ARG A 33 0.01 -5.16 25.32
N VAL A 34 0.70 -5.17 24.18
CA VAL A 34 0.07 -5.49 22.88
C VAL A 34 -0.68 -6.84 22.93
N GLU A 35 -0.18 -7.76 23.75
CA GLU A 35 -0.77 -9.08 24.05
C GLU A 35 -2.11 -8.99 24.81
N ASP A 36 -2.28 -8.01 25.70
CA ASP A 36 -3.52 -7.80 26.48
C ASP A 36 -4.64 -7.17 25.63
N ARG A 37 -4.33 -6.68 24.41
CA ARG A 37 -5.31 -5.99 23.57
C ARG A 37 -6.26 -6.89 22.82
N SER A 38 -6.08 -8.23 22.79
CA SER A 38 -7.07 -9.07 22.10
C SER A 38 -7.05 -10.57 22.39
N LYS A 39 -8.03 -11.01 23.19
CA LYS A 39 -8.63 -12.34 23.01
C LYS A 39 -9.69 -12.35 21.88
N ASN A 40 -10.29 -11.19 21.57
CA ASN A 40 -11.41 -11.06 20.60
C ASN A 40 -11.03 -10.54 19.20
N LYS A 41 -9.74 -10.36 18.87
CA LYS A 41 -9.28 -9.77 17.58
C LYS A 41 -8.54 -10.77 16.68
N ARG A 42 -8.06 -11.88 17.23
CA ARG A 42 -7.46 -12.97 16.45
C ARG A 42 -8.57 -13.84 15.89
N VAL A 43 -8.94 -13.58 14.65
CA VAL A 43 -9.86 -14.43 13.89
C VAL A 43 -9.01 -15.52 13.25
N HIS A 44 -9.17 -16.76 13.71
CA HIS A 44 -8.35 -17.89 13.27
C HIS A 44 -8.36 -18.06 11.75
N ASP A 45 -9.52 -17.87 11.13
CA ASP A 45 -9.67 -17.97 9.67
C ASP A 45 -8.82 -16.93 8.93
N LEU A 46 -8.76 -15.70 9.44
CA LEU A 46 -7.90 -14.65 8.86
C LEU A 46 -6.42 -14.99 9.03
N GLU A 47 -6.02 -15.59 10.15
CA GLU A 47 -4.64 -16.05 10.35
C GLU A 47 -4.25 -17.09 9.32
N ILE A 48 -5.10 -18.09 9.08
CA ILE A 48 -4.87 -19.11 8.04
C ILE A 48 -4.71 -18.45 6.67
N VAL A 49 -5.58 -17.50 6.33
CA VAL A 49 -5.50 -16.77 5.05
C VAL A 49 -4.20 -15.99 4.96
N THR A 50 -3.77 -15.31 6.02
CA THR A 50 -2.51 -14.56 6.01
C THR A 50 -1.29 -15.45 5.84
N GLU A 51 -1.25 -16.63 6.46
CA GLU A 51 -0.14 -17.58 6.29
C GLU A 51 -0.10 -18.15 4.87
N LYS A 52 -1.26 -18.48 4.29
CA LYS A 52 -1.35 -18.89 2.88
C LYS A 52 -0.91 -17.77 1.94
N HIS A 53 -1.34 -16.54 2.22
CA HIS A 53 -0.97 -15.37 1.43
C HIS A 53 0.55 -15.11 1.45
N LYS A 54 1.20 -15.25 2.60
CA LYS A 54 2.68 -15.15 2.69
C LYS A 54 3.37 -16.17 1.79
N MET A 55 2.82 -17.37 1.65
CA MET A 55 3.37 -18.39 0.76
C MET A 55 3.16 -18.02 -0.71
N VAL A 56 1.97 -17.56 -1.07
CA VAL A 56 1.64 -17.10 -2.43
C VAL A 56 2.56 -15.95 -2.85
N MET A 57 2.76 -14.95 -1.99
CA MET A 57 3.63 -13.81 -2.29
C MET A 57 5.08 -14.23 -2.59
N LYS A 58 5.58 -15.26 -1.90
CA LYS A 58 6.92 -15.83 -2.18
C LYS A 58 6.98 -16.50 -3.55
N ILE A 59 5.96 -17.29 -3.89
CA ILE A 59 5.86 -17.99 -5.17
C ILE A 59 5.74 -16.97 -6.32
N LEU A 60 4.87 -15.98 -6.17
CA LEU A 60 4.70 -14.93 -7.16
C LEU A 60 5.97 -14.11 -7.37
N HIS A 61 6.76 -13.88 -6.32
CA HIS A 61 8.04 -13.19 -6.48
C HIS A 61 9.06 -14.04 -7.24
N LEU A 62 9.07 -15.36 -7.02
CA LEU A 62 9.89 -16.29 -7.79
C LEU A 62 9.50 -16.30 -9.26
N PHE A 63 8.20 -16.29 -9.58
CA PHE A 63 7.74 -16.23 -10.95
C PHE A 63 8.17 -14.95 -11.67
N GLU A 64 8.18 -13.80 -10.98
CA GLU A 64 8.68 -12.57 -11.57
C GLU A 64 10.18 -12.61 -11.88
N ILE A 65 10.97 -13.21 -11.00
CA ILE A 65 12.40 -13.41 -11.24
C ILE A 65 12.59 -14.33 -12.45
N LEU A 66 11.87 -15.45 -12.51
CA LEU A 66 11.93 -16.38 -13.64
C LEU A 66 11.49 -15.74 -14.97
N LYS A 67 10.42 -14.93 -14.96
CA LYS A 67 9.94 -14.21 -16.13
C LYS A 67 10.91 -13.14 -16.64
N SER A 68 11.77 -12.61 -15.77
CA SER A 68 12.78 -11.63 -16.19
C SER A 68 13.90 -12.24 -17.05
N GLU A 69 13.99 -13.56 -17.10
CA GLU A 69 14.98 -14.31 -17.87
C GLU A 69 14.34 -14.91 -19.13
N SER A 70 15.11 -15.02 -20.21
CA SER A 70 14.57 -15.31 -21.55
C SER A 70 14.03 -16.73 -21.73
N GLU A 71 14.46 -17.69 -20.90
CA GLU A 71 14.06 -19.11 -21.00
C GLU A 71 13.21 -19.58 -19.82
N ASN A 72 12.72 -18.69 -18.95
CA ASN A 72 12.02 -19.04 -17.71
C ASN A 72 12.81 -20.01 -16.78
N ILE A 73 14.12 -20.13 -16.98
CA ILE A 73 15.01 -21.07 -16.31
C ILE A 73 16.19 -20.32 -15.69
N ILE A 74 16.50 -20.61 -14.43
CA ILE A 74 17.50 -19.90 -13.64
C ILE A 74 18.36 -20.88 -12.81
N PRO A 75 19.68 -20.66 -12.70
CA PRO A 75 20.50 -21.45 -11.79
C PRO A 75 20.18 -21.09 -10.35
N LEU A 76 20.07 -22.09 -9.46
CA LEU A 76 19.65 -21.88 -8.06
C LEU A 76 20.53 -20.86 -7.31
N ARG A 77 21.79 -20.70 -7.73
CA ARG A 77 22.74 -19.70 -7.19
C ARG A 77 22.25 -18.26 -7.35
N ASN A 78 21.61 -17.94 -8.47
CA ASN A 78 21.06 -16.60 -8.72
C ASN A 78 19.81 -16.40 -7.86
N LEU A 79 18.99 -17.45 -7.73
CA LEU A 79 17.81 -17.43 -6.88
C LEU A 79 18.16 -17.20 -5.39
N ASP A 80 19.29 -17.76 -4.94
CA ASP A 80 19.83 -17.55 -3.60
C ASP A 80 20.22 -16.08 -3.31
N GLN A 81 20.47 -15.26 -4.33
CA GLN A 81 20.71 -13.82 -4.16
C GLN A 81 19.43 -13.08 -3.74
N HIS A 82 18.26 -13.55 -4.20
CA HIS A 82 16.94 -12.97 -3.89
C HIS A 82 16.32 -13.51 -2.60
N ARG A 83 17.11 -14.22 -1.78
CA ARG A 83 16.65 -14.88 -0.56
C ARG A 83 16.09 -13.93 0.50
N ARG A 84 16.58 -12.70 0.55
CA ARG A 84 16.08 -11.67 1.47
C ARG A 84 14.66 -11.24 1.08
N GLN A 85 14.40 -11.09 -0.21
CA GLN A 85 13.11 -10.70 -0.77
C GLN A 85 12.05 -11.78 -0.59
N ILE A 86 12.43 -13.05 -0.70
CA ILE A 86 11.53 -14.21 -0.49
C ILE A 86 11.29 -14.47 1.02
N ASN A 87 11.89 -13.69 1.92
CA ASN A 87 11.78 -13.87 3.38
C ASN A 87 12.02 -15.34 3.81
N LEU A 88 13.09 -15.95 3.27
CA LEU A 88 13.51 -17.29 3.64
C LEU A 88 14.73 -17.21 4.57
N PRO A 89 14.58 -17.29 5.90
CA PRO A 89 15.69 -17.15 6.85
C PRO A 89 16.62 -18.37 6.81
N LYS A 90 17.92 -18.20 7.14
CA LYS A 90 18.85 -19.34 7.31
C LYS A 90 18.37 -20.16 8.52
N PRO A 91 18.31 -21.50 8.46
CA PRO A 91 19.02 -22.41 7.56
C PRO A 91 18.21 -22.96 6.35
N HIS A 92 16.97 -22.52 6.12
CA HIS A 92 16.11 -23.13 5.08
C HIS A 92 16.63 -22.90 3.66
N LYS A 93 16.87 -23.96 2.90
CA LYS A 93 17.38 -23.85 1.51
C LYS A 93 16.24 -23.54 0.54
N ILE A 94 16.52 -22.77 -0.50
CA ILE A 94 15.55 -22.50 -1.58
C ILE A 94 15.20 -23.79 -2.32
N SER A 95 16.16 -24.71 -2.49
CA SER A 95 15.89 -26.05 -3.03
C SER A 95 14.77 -26.77 -2.28
N ASP A 96 14.77 -26.69 -0.96
CA ASP A 96 13.81 -27.40 -0.11
C ASP A 96 12.45 -26.71 -0.14
N PHE A 97 12.44 -25.39 -0.34
CA PHE A 97 11.22 -24.62 -0.57
C PHE A 97 10.56 -25.00 -1.91
N LEU A 98 11.33 -25.00 -3.01
CA LEU A 98 10.83 -25.32 -4.35
C LEU A 98 10.28 -26.76 -4.42
N ARG A 99 10.93 -27.71 -3.73
CA ARG A 99 10.46 -29.11 -3.61
C ARG A 99 9.09 -29.25 -2.95
N LYS A 100 8.62 -28.26 -2.18
CA LYS A 100 7.27 -28.28 -1.59
C LYS A 100 6.17 -27.99 -2.61
N SER A 101 6.52 -27.42 -3.75
CA SER A 101 5.61 -27.01 -4.81
C SER A 101 6.03 -27.58 -6.18
N PRO A 102 6.03 -28.92 -6.34
CA PRO A 102 6.51 -29.58 -7.56
C PRO A 102 5.59 -29.38 -8.78
N LYS A 103 4.36 -28.89 -8.58
CA LYS A 103 3.44 -28.55 -9.67
C LYS A 103 3.73 -27.20 -10.32
N LEU A 104 4.54 -26.38 -9.65
CA LEU A 104 4.83 -25.00 -10.07
C LEU A 104 6.26 -24.86 -10.56
N PHE A 105 7.19 -25.61 -9.97
CA PHE A 105 8.62 -25.51 -10.28
C PHE A 105 9.21 -26.87 -10.60
N GLU A 106 10.07 -26.90 -11.61
CA GLU A 106 10.87 -28.05 -12.00
C GLU A 106 12.34 -27.81 -11.66
N LEU A 107 12.98 -28.82 -11.07
CA LEU A 107 14.38 -28.75 -10.65
C LEU A 107 15.21 -29.74 -11.46
N TYR A 108 16.15 -29.22 -12.25
CA TYR A 108 17.06 -30.02 -13.06
C TYR A 108 18.47 -29.99 -12.49
N LYS A 109 19.24 -31.06 -12.72
CA LYS A 109 20.67 -31.09 -12.41
C LYS A 109 21.43 -31.27 -13.70
N ASP A 110 22.34 -30.34 -13.98
CA ASP A 110 23.27 -30.48 -15.09
C ASP A 110 24.35 -31.54 -14.77
N THR A 111 24.98 -32.05 -15.81
CA THR A 111 26.17 -32.93 -15.77
C THR A 111 27.29 -32.38 -14.89
N LYS A 112 27.42 -31.05 -14.79
CA LYS A 112 28.37 -30.32 -13.94
C LYS A 112 27.95 -30.21 -12.47
N GLY A 113 26.80 -30.78 -12.09
CA GLY A 113 26.24 -30.73 -10.73
C GLY A 113 25.54 -29.41 -10.36
N VAL A 114 25.35 -28.50 -11.32
CA VAL A 114 24.60 -27.25 -11.11
C VAL A 114 23.11 -27.55 -11.11
N VAL A 115 22.39 -27.04 -10.11
CA VAL A 115 20.94 -27.17 -9.99
C VAL A 115 20.27 -25.99 -10.66
N TRP A 116 19.36 -26.27 -11.57
CA TRP A 116 18.54 -25.30 -12.31
C TRP A 116 17.10 -25.39 -11.83
N CYS A 117 16.41 -24.26 -11.84
CA CYS A 117 14.99 -24.13 -11.53
C CYS A 117 14.28 -23.56 -12.76
N GLY A 118 13.24 -24.22 -13.22
CA GLY A 118 12.33 -23.73 -14.26
C GLY A 118 10.89 -23.72 -13.78
N MET A 119 10.01 -23.11 -14.57
CA MET A 119 8.56 -23.26 -14.42
C MET A 119 8.10 -24.59 -15.03
N THR A 120 7.03 -25.16 -14.48
CA THR A 120 6.28 -26.25 -15.12
C THR A 120 5.35 -25.67 -16.19
N GLU A 121 4.98 -26.45 -17.22
CA GLU A 121 3.98 -26.05 -18.24
C GLU A 121 2.69 -25.47 -17.61
N LYS A 122 2.16 -26.14 -16.58
CA LYS A 122 0.98 -25.65 -15.83
C LYS A 122 1.20 -24.30 -15.17
N ALA A 123 2.43 -23.99 -14.74
CA ALA A 123 2.74 -22.70 -14.13
C ALA A 123 2.83 -21.62 -15.21
N GLU A 124 3.38 -21.94 -16.38
CA GLU A 124 3.41 -21.02 -17.52
C GLU A 124 2.00 -20.65 -17.99
N ASP A 125 1.10 -21.64 -18.08
CA ASP A 125 -0.32 -21.40 -18.39
C ASP A 125 -0.97 -20.43 -17.38
N LEU A 126 -0.71 -20.62 -16.08
CA LEU A 126 -1.25 -19.76 -15.02
C LEU A 126 -0.70 -18.34 -15.09
N VAL A 127 0.58 -18.18 -15.40
CA VAL A 127 1.20 -16.85 -15.59
C VAL A 127 0.58 -16.15 -16.80
N LYS A 128 0.33 -16.88 -17.89
CA LYS A 128 -0.34 -16.34 -19.07
C LYS A 128 -1.78 -15.91 -18.76
N GLU A 129 -2.54 -16.73 -18.04
CA GLU A 129 -3.90 -16.39 -17.59
C GLU A 129 -3.88 -15.13 -16.71
N GLU A 130 -2.92 -15.01 -15.79
CA GLU A 130 -2.74 -13.82 -14.96
C GLU A 130 -2.53 -12.55 -15.80
N GLU A 131 -1.68 -12.61 -16.83
CA GLU A 131 -1.43 -11.49 -17.74
C GLU A 131 -2.68 -11.07 -18.52
N GLU A 132 -3.44 -12.03 -19.04
CA GLU A 132 -4.70 -11.78 -19.75
C GLU A 132 -5.73 -11.12 -18.82
N LEU A 133 -5.81 -11.57 -17.57
CA LEU A 133 -6.71 -10.98 -16.57
C LEU A 133 -6.28 -9.57 -16.16
N ILE A 134 -4.98 -9.31 -16.00
CA ILE A 134 -4.46 -7.98 -15.70
C ILE A 134 -4.80 -7.00 -16.82
N GLU A 135 -4.61 -7.41 -18.07
CA GLU A 135 -4.92 -6.57 -19.23
C GLU A 135 -6.42 -6.30 -19.35
N LYS A 136 -7.26 -7.34 -19.20
CA LYS A 136 -8.72 -7.22 -19.21
C LYS A 136 -9.25 -6.30 -18.11
N ASN A 137 -8.62 -6.32 -16.93
CA ASN A 137 -9.03 -5.52 -15.79
C ASN A 137 -8.31 -4.16 -15.71
N GLY A 138 -7.53 -3.79 -16.74
CA GLY A 138 -6.72 -2.57 -16.75
C GLY A 138 -7.53 -1.29 -16.50
N GLU A 139 -8.75 -1.18 -17.05
CA GLU A 139 -9.62 -0.02 -16.84
C GLU A 139 -10.05 0.13 -15.37
N LYS A 140 -10.39 -0.97 -14.71
CA LYS A 140 -10.74 -0.97 -13.27
C LYS A 140 -9.54 -0.59 -12.42
N ALA A 141 -8.36 -1.08 -12.76
CA ALA A 141 -7.13 -0.69 -12.09
C ALA A 141 -6.86 0.83 -12.29
N ALA A 142 -7.11 1.38 -13.48
CA ALA A 142 -7.03 2.82 -13.73
C ALA A 142 -8.05 3.62 -12.91
N GLU A 143 -9.28 3.13 -12.78
CA GLU A 143 -10.29 3.72 -11.90
C GLU A 143 -9.81 3.75 -10.44
N HIS A 144 -9.28 2.64 -9.91
CA HIS A 144 -8.78 2.57 -8.53
C HIS A 144 -7.62 3.53 -8.28
N VAL A 145 -6.63 3.58 -9.18
CA VAL A 145 -5.51 4.52 -9.08
C VAL A 145 -6.01 5.97 -9.14
N THR A 146 -6.95 6.27 -10.03
CA THR A 146 -7.52 7.61 -10.16
C THR A 146 -8.28 8.02 -8.90
N ARG A 147 -9.10 7.14 -8.32
CA ARG A 147 -9.78 7.39 -7.03
C ARG A 147 -8.78 7.64 -5.91
N MET A 148 -7.66 6.90 -5.87
CA MET A 148 -6.62 7.11 -4.87
C MET A 148 -5.98 8.50 -4.98
N LEU A 149 -5.74 8.97 -6.22
CA LEU A 149 -5.28 10.33 -6.48
C LEU A 149 -6.35 11.36 -6.09
N MET A 150 -7.64 11.12 -6.36
CA MET A 150 -8.72 12.02 -5.95
C MET A 150 -8.80 12.19 -4.43
N MET A 151 -8.43 11.17 -3.66
CA MET A 151 -8.40 11.20 -2.20
C MET A 151 -7.11 11.78 -1.61
N SER A 152 -6.05 11.98 -2.41
CA SER A 152 -4.79 12.51 -1.90
C SER A 152 -4.81 14.04 -1.82
N ALA A 153 -4.16 14.61 -0.81
CA ALA A 153 -4.21 16.04 -0.52
C ALA A 153 -3.79 16.92 -1.71
N ASP A 154 -2.70 16.53 -2.38
CA ASP A 154 -2.15 17.26 -3.54
C ASP A 154 -2.62 16.69 -4.88
N LYS A 155 -3.57 15.75 -4.88
CA LYS A 155 -4.00 14.97 -6.06
C LYS A 155 -2.85 14.26 -6.77
N ARG A 156 -1.80 13.96 -6.00
CA ARG A 156 -0.55 13.37 -6.43
C ARG A 156 -0.13 12.26 -5.48
N LEU A 157 0.58 11.26 -6.01
CA LEU A 157 1.16 10.15 -5.24
C LEU A 157 2.49 9.74 -5.84
N ALA A 158 3.47 9.42 -5.00
CA ALA A 158 4.76 8.93 -5.49
C ALA A 158 4.59 7.56 -6.18
N LEU A 159 5.16 7.41 -7.37
CA LEU A 159 5.09 6.17 -8.15
C LEU A 159 5.71 4.99 -7.40
N ASP A 160 6.74 5.22 -6.59
CA ASP A 160 7.32 4.19 -5.73
C ASP A 160 6.32 3.61 -4.73
N LYS A 161 5.46 4.46 -4.17
CA LYS A 161 4.45 4.03 -3.21
C LYS A 161 3.36 3.21 -3.88
N ILE A 162 2.94 3.61 -5.08
CA ILE A 162 1.98 2.82 -5.87
C ILE A 162 2.59 1.46 -6.25
N ALA A 163 3.86 1.45 -6.67
CA ALA A 163 4.55 0.24 -7.07
C ALA A 163 4.68 -0.80 -5.94
N HIS A 164 4.74 -0.38 -4.67
CA HIS A 164 4.75 -1.29 -3.53
C HIS A 164 3.46 -2.12 -3.42
N PHE A 165 2.32 -1.57 -3.81
CA PHE A 165 1.00 -2.22 -3.73
C PHE A 165 0.52 -2.71 -5.09
N ARG A 166 1.39 -2.80 -6.10
CA ARG A 166 1.00 -3.10 -7.48
C ARG A 166 0.19 -4.39 -7.62
N ARG A 167 0.54 -5.43 -6.85
CA ARG A 167 -0.16 -6.73 -6.88
C ARG A 167 -1.58 -6.62 -6.33
N ASP A 168 -1.76 -5.82 -5.28
CA ASP A 168 -3.06 -5.61 -4.66
C ASP A 168 -4.01 -4.83 -5.60
N PHE A 169 -3.45 -3.97 -6.45
CA PHE A 169 -4.20 -3.20 -7.44
C PHE A 169 -4.30 -3.88 -8.82
N GLY A 170 -3.70 -5.06 -9.01
CA GLY A 170 -3.67 -5.75 -10.30
C GLY A 170 -2.88 -4.98 -11.37
N LEU A 171 -1.83 -4.25 -10.97
CA LEU A 171 -0.96 -3.50 -11.88
C LEU A 171 0.19 -4.40 -12.40
N PRO A 172 0.55 -4.29 -13.69
CA PRO A 172 1.62 -5.09 -14.28
C PRO A 172 2.99 -4.75 -13.68
N ILE A 173 3.97 -5.66 -13.86
CA ILE A 173 5.34 -5.44 -13.36
C ILE A 173 6.00 -4.20 -13.97
N ASP A 174 5.75 -3.96 -15.26
CA ASP A 174 6.27 -2.81 -16.01
C ASP A 174 5.37 -1.57 -15.91
N PHE A 175 4.52 -1.51 -14.88
CA PHE A 175 3.55 -0.44 -14.67
C PHE A 175 4.15 0.96 -14.84
N ARG A 176 5.34 1.18 -14.25
CA ARG A 176 6.02 2.48 -14.25
C ARG A 176 6.40 2.97 -15.65
N LYS A 177 6.70 2.06 -16.58
CA LYS A 177 7.22 2.41 -17.91
C LYS A 177 6.15 2.48 -18.97
N TYR A 178 5.13 1.61 -18.89
CA TYR A 178 4.15 1.47 -19.98
C TYR A 178 2.73 1.77 -19.51
N TRP A 179 2.29 1.15 -18.41
CA TRP A 179 0.89 1.23 -17.99
C TRP A 179 0.48 2.64 -17.58
N VAL A 180 1.35 3.38 -16.89
CA VAL A 180 1.06 4.76 -16.45
C VAL A 180 0.79 5.73 -17.60
N HIS A 181 1.26 5.42 -18.81
CA HIS A 181 1.05 6.23 -20.00
C HIS A 181 -0.16 5.78 -20.83
N LYS A 182 -0.82 4.67 -20.46
CA LYS A 182 -1.98 4.12 -21.19
C LYS A 182 -3.26 4.94 -20.96
N TYR A 183 -3.33 5.72 -19.89
CA TYR A 183 -4.52 6.50 -19.48
C TYR A 183 -4.20 8.00 -19.27
N PRO A 184 -3.69 8.70 -20.31
CA PRO A 184 -3.25 10.09 -20.18
C PRO A 184 -4.38 11.06 -19.82
N GLU A 185 -5.62 10.71 -20.16
CA GLU A 185 -6.81 11.50 -19.83
C GLU A 185 -7.06 11.56 -18.31
N ASN A 186 -6.60 10.54 -17.57
CA ASN A 186 -6.91 10.38 -16.16
C ASN A 186 -5.77 10.91 -15.28
N PHE A 187 -4.55 10.50 -15.57
CA PHE A 187 -3.37 10.86 -14.79
C PHE A 187 -2.12 10.91 -15.66
N ARG A 188 -1.10 11.61 -15.17
CA ARG A 188 0.20 11.77 -15.85
C ARG A 188 1.35 11.64 -14.87
N VAL A 189 2.51 11.26 -15.38
CA VAL A 189 3.75 11.24 -14.61
C VAL A 189 4.35 12.64 -14.58
N VAL A 190 4.73 13.12 -13.39
CA VAL A 190 5.38 14.41 -13.18
C VAL A 190 6.65 14.24 -12.36
N GLN A 191 7.63 15.09 -12.63
CA GLN A 191 8.89 15.12 -11.90
C GLN A 191 8.70 15.63 -10.46
N PRO A 192 9.57 15.20 -9.53
CA PRO A 192 9.52 15.62 -8.13
C PRO A 192 9.68 17.15 -7.99
N PHE A 193 8.94 17.72 -7.03
CA PHE A 193 8.99 19.16 -6.73
C PHE A 193 10.31 19.59 -6.08
N LYS A 194 10.98 18.65 -5.41
CA LYS A 194 12.27 18.85 -4.75
C LYS A 194 13.31 17.99 -5.44
N PRO A 195 14.47 18.53 -5.81
CA PRO A 195 15.55 17.77 -6.44
C PRO A 195 16.17 16.69 -5.53
N LEU A 196 15.74 16.62 -4.25
CA LEU A 196 16.19 15.61 -3.29
C LEU A 196 15.37 14.31 -3.37
N ASP A 197 14.11 14.38 -3.81
CA ASP A 197 13.28 13.18 -3.97
C ASP A 197 13.59 12.59 -5.36
N GLU A 198 14.14 11.38 -5.41
CA GLU A 198 14.46 10.70 -6.68
C GLU A 198 13.19 10.12 -7.36
N SER A 199 12.09 10.03 -6.62
CA SER A 199 10.89 9.33 -7.04
C SER A 199 9.97 10.23 -7.88
N GLU A 200 9.62 9.76 -9.07
CA GLU A 200 8.56 10.34 -9.90
C GLU A 200 7.18 10.29 -9.21
N TYR A 201 6.32 11.24 -9.53
CA TYR A 201 4.96 11.32 -9.01
C TYR A 201 3.93 11.06 -10.11
N LEU A 202 2.80 10.48 -9.73
CA LEU A 202 1.61 10.41 -10.55
C LEU A 202 0.66 11.52 -10.12
N GLU A 203 0.22 12.35 -11.06
CA GLU A 203 -0.70 13.47 -10.86
C GLU A 203 -2.03 13.21 -11.57
N LEU A 204 -3.14 13.54 -10.90
CA LEU A 204 -4.47 13.55 -11.51
C LEU A 204 -4.57 14.66 -12.57
N VAL A 205 -5.00 14.29 -13.79
CA VAL A 205 -5.27 15.24 -14.88
C VAL A 205 -6.73 15.69 -14.84
N THR A 206 -7.66 14.74 -14.93
CA THR A 206 -9.09 15.02 -15.03
C THR A 206 -9.85 14.46 -13.83
N TRP A 207 -10.65 15.30 -13.19
CA TRP A 207 -11.57 14.84 -12.14
C TRP A 207 -12.85 14.28 -12.77
N ARG A 208 -13.05 12.96 -12.70
CA ARG A 208 -14.27 12.29 -13.16
C ARG A 208 -15.27 12.11 -12.00
N PRO A 209 -16.40 12.86 -11.95
CA PRO A 209 -17.33 12.79 -10.82
C PRO A 209 -17.97 11.40 -10.67
N GLY A 210 -18.20 10.67 -11.78
CA GLY A 210 -18.74 9.31 -11.73
C GLY A 210 -17.88 8.30 -10.96
N TRP A 211 -16.59 8.56 -10.80
CA TRP A 211 -15.69 7.73 -9.99
C TRP A 211 -15.55 8.22 -8.55
N ALA A 212 -15.99 9.44 -8.26
CA ALA A 212 -15.99 10.01 -6.91
C ALA A 212 -17.20 9.57 -6.07
N VAL A 213 -18.16 8.86 -6.67
CA VAL A 213 -19.34 8.34 -5.97
C VAL A 213 -19.00 7.05 -5.24
N THR A 214 -19.22 7.03 -3.93
CA THR A 214 -19.01 5.84 -3.09
C THR A 214 -20.03 4.75 -3.40
N GLU A 215 -19.67 3.49 -3.14
CA GLU A 215 -20.61 2.38 -3.31
C GLU A 215 -21.84 2.53 -2.39
N LEU A 216 -21.69 3.16 -1.21
CA LEU A 216 -22.83 3.51 -0.35
C LEU A 216 -23.77 4.50 -1.02
N GLU A 217 -23.26 5.60 -1.58
CA GLU A 217 -24.09 6.56 -2.32
C GLU A 217 -24.79 5.90 -3.51
N LYS A 218 -24.08 5.05 -4.26
CA LYS A 218 -24.69 4.27 -5.36
C LYS A 218 -25.83 3.36 -4.92
N THR A 219 -25.82 2.85 -3.68
CA THR A 219 -26.93 2.04 -3.16
C THR A 219 -28.11 2.89 -2.67
N VAL A 220 -27.88 4.16 -2.33
CA VAL A 220 -28.91 5.09 -1.82
C VAL A 220 -29.59 5.87 -2.96
N LEU A 221 -28.86 6.20 -4.03
CA LEU A 221 -29.38 6.95 -5.19
C LEU A 221 -30.51 6.25 -5.99
N PRO A 222 -30.58 4.90 -6.13
CA PRO A 222 -31.68 4.20 -6.78
C PRO A 222 -33.04 4.37 -6.08
N LEU A 223 -33.08 4.91 -4.85
CA LEU A 223 -34.32 5.25 -4.15
C LEU A 223 -34.86 6.65 -4.48
N LYS A 224 -34.16 7.44 -5.31
CA LYS A 224 -34.55 8.79 -5.71
C LYS A 224 -34.24 9.05 -7.18
N GLU A 225 -34.85 8.28 -8.08
CA GLU A 225 -34.92 8.68 -9.49
C GLU A 225 -35.67 10.00 -9.61
N GLY A 226 -34.97 11.06 -10.05
CA GLY A 226 -35.63 12.33 -10.35
C GLY A 226 -34.77 13.57 -10.61
N LEU A 227 -33.45 13.57 -10.42
CA LEU A 227 -32.63 14.75 -10.73
C LEU A 227 -31.32 14.43 -11.46
N SER A 228 -31.09 15.23 -12.49
CA SER A 228 -30.01 15.22 -13.48
C SER A 228 -28.59 15.19 -12.89
N PHE A 229 -27.70 14.51 -13.62
CA PHE A 229 -26.32 14.17 -13.27
C PHE A 229 -25.32 15.36 -13.19
N ASP A 230 -25.77 16.61 -13.36
CA ASP A 230 -24.85 17.75 -13.58
C ASP A 230 -24.65 18.72 -12.40
N GLU A 231 -25.31 18.53 -11.25
CA GLU A 231 -25.06 19.37 -10.07
C GLU A 231 -24.70 18.53 -8.84
N HIS A 232 -23.44 18.08 -8.78
CA HIS A 232 -22.92 17.44 -7.58
C HIS A 232 -22.47 18.51 -6.57
N VAL A 233 -23.39 18.97 -5.72
CA VAL A 233 -23.05 19.81 -4.57
C VAL A 233 -22.38 18.95 -3.49
N SER A 234 -21.07 19.15 -3.32
CA SER A 234 -20.27 18.53 -2.27
C SER A 234 -20.74 18.97 -0.87
N GLY A 235 -21.74 18.30 -0.31
CA GLY A 235 -22.22 18.63 1.04
C GLY A 235 -23.17 17.65 1.70
N TRP A 236 -23.66 16.61 1.00
CA TRP A 236 -24.77 15.80 1.53
C TRP A 236 -24.36 14.64 2.44
N LEU A 237 -23.06 14.41 2.63
CA LEU A 237 -22.52 13.45 3.59
C LEU A 237 -21.73 14.11 4.73
N SER A 238 -22.16 15.27 5.20
CA SER A 238 -21.73 15.77 6.52
C SER A 238 -22.40 14.92 7.62
N LEU A 239 -21.84 13.75 7.90
CA LEU A 239 -22.08 13.10 9.18
C LEU A 239 -21.44 14.00 10.24
N ALA A 240 -22.27 14.56 11.14
CA ALA A 240 -21.77 15.22 12.32
C ALA A 240 -20.99 14.18 13.14
N PHE A 241 -19.66 14.30 13.15
CA PHE A 241 -18.84 13.54 14.09
C PHE A 241 -19.10 14.11 15.50
N PRO A 242 -19.38 13.25 16.49
CA PRO A 242 -19.57 13.67 17.88
C PRO A 242 -18.27 14.19 18.51
#